data_AF-A0A316MJ59-F1
#
_entry.id   AF-A0A316MJ59-F1
#
_cell.length_a   1.000
_cell.length_b   1.000
_cell.length_c   1.000
_cell.angle_alpha   90.00
_cell.angle_beta   90.00
_cell.angle_gamma   90.00
#
_symmetry.space_group_name_H-M   'P 1'
#
loop_
_entity.id
_entity.type
_entity.pdbx_description
1 polymer ?
#
loop_
_entity_poly.entity_id
_entity_poly.type
_entity_poly.pdbx_seq_one_letter_code
_entity_poly.pdbx_strand_id
1 'polypeptide(L)'
;MNKEMERYKELSKSMLDALEKEDYDEFDSLLYKRQEIIDSFTENNDSDYFEVLYDKYDVKSIDMKMKQLLSEYIENTKIEIKEYKLKMQSNELYMSVKKENINIFSKRV
;
A
#
# COMPACT_ATOMS: atom_id res chain seq x y z
N MET A 1 -23.16 10.91 14.02
CA MET A 1 -23.85 9.61 13.88
C MET A 1 -24.22 9.28 12.42
N ASN A 2 -25.48 9.12 11.97
CA ASN A 2 -25.76 8.59 10.59
C ASN A 2 -25.12 9.40 9.44
N LYS A 3 -25.19 10.74 9.48
CA LYS A 3 -24.54 11.60 8.47
C LYS A 3 -23.01 11.48 8.49
N GLU A 4 -22.43 11.24 9.65
CA GLU A 4 -20.99 11.03 9.79
C GLU A 4 -20.59 9.67 9.26
N MET A 5 -21.42 8.64 9.45
CA MET A 5 -21.20 7.34 8.83
C MET A 5 -21.30 7.38 7.30
N GLU A 6 -22.24 8.15 6.75
CA GLU A 6 -22.32 8.42 5.30
C GLU A 6 -21.03 9.08 4.80
N ARG A 7 -20.56 10.11 5.52
CA ARG A 7 -19.28 10.76 5.21
C ARG A 7 -18.10 9.79 5.31
N TYR A 8 -18.06 8.94 6.34
CA TYR A 8 -17.04 7.93 6.51
C TYR A 8 -17.01 6.95 5.34
N LYS A 9 -18.19 6.49 4.89
CA LYS A 9 -18.32 5.63 3.71
C LYS A 9 -17.80 6.30 2.44
N GLU A 10 -18.14 7.57 2.20
CA GLU A 10 -17.64 8.29 1.03
C GLU A 10 -16.12 8.47 1.07
N LEU A 11 -15.55 8.77 2.24
CA LEU A 11 -14.10 8.79 2.41
C LEU A 11 -13.46 7.42 2.12
N SER A 12 -14.06 6.33 2.59
CA SER A 12 -13.59 4.96 2.27
C SER A 12 -13.63 4.67 0.78
N LYS A 13 -14.66 5.14 0.05
CA LYS A 13 -14.71 5.00 -1.41
C LYS A 13 -13.63 5.82 -2.11
N SER A 14 -13.41 7.06 -1.68
CA SER A 14 -12.33 7.90 -2.22
C SER A 14 -10.95 7.27 -2.01
N MET A 15 -10.72 6.65 -0.84
CA MET A 15 -9.48 5.91 -0.59
C MET A 15 -9.35 4.67 -1.47
N LEU A 16 -10.44 3.94 -1.70
CA LEU A 16 -10.43 2.78 -2.60
C LEU A 16 -10.13 3.22 -4.04
N ASP A 17 -10.73 4.31 -4.51
CA ASP A 17 -10.48 4.86 -5.85
C ASP A 17 -9.04 5.34 -6.00
N ALA A 18 -8.47 6.00 -4.98
CA ALA A 18 -7.07 6.37 -4.91
C ALA A 18 -6.14 5.14 -5.02
N LEU A 19 -6.46 4.04 -4.31
CA LEU A 19 -5.71 2.78 -4.42
C LEU A 19 -5.81 2.18 -5.82
N GLU A 20 -7.01 2.08 -6.38
CA GLU A 20 -7.23 1.51 -7.73
C GLU A 20 -6.52 2.30 -8.84
N LYS A 21 -6.35 3.61 -8.65
CA LYS A 21 -5.66 4.51 -9.60
C LYS A 21 -4.18 4.70 -9.30
N GLU A 22 -3.69 4.16 -8.19
CA GLU A 22 -2.36 4.42 -7.64
C GLU A 22 -2.05 5.92 -7.47
N ASP A 23 -3.08 6.72 -7.17
CA ASP A 23 -2.99 8.17 -6.93
C ASP A 23 -3.10 8.45 -5.43
N TYR A 24 -1.96 8.71 -4.80
CA TYR A 24 -1.84 8.79 -3.34
C TYR A 24 -1.68 10.21 -2.80
N ASP A 25 -1.76 11.24 -3.65
CA ASP A 25 -1.44 12.62 -3.29
C ASP A 25 -2.27 13.13 -2.10
N GLU A 26 -3.54 12.72 -2.01
CA GLU A 26 -4.47 13.10 -0.93
C GLU A 26 -4.70 12.00 0.13
N PHE A 27 -3.98 10.87 0.05
CA PHE A 27 -4.31 9.69 0.84
C PHE A 27 -4.21 9.92 2.37
N ASP A 28 -3.18 10.65 2.81
CA ASP A 28 -3.03 11.04 4.21
C ASP A 28 -4.20 11.92 4.68
N SER A 29 -4.66 12.85 3.84
CA SER A 29 -5.82 13.69 4.16
C SER A 29 -7.08 12.86 4.36
N LEU A 30 -7.30 11.84 3.52
CA LEU A 30 -8.44 10.94 3.63
C LEU A 30 -8.38 10.10 4.92
N LEU A 31 -7.19 9.60 5.27
CA LEU A 31 -6.96 8.88 6.53
C LEU A 31 -7.29 9.75 7.75
N TYR A 32 -6.77 10.97 7.81
CA TYR A 32 -7.06 11.89 8.92
C TYR A 32 -8.56 12.17 9.05
N LYS A 33 -9.23 12.50 7.94
CA LYS A 33 -10.69 12.75 7.94
C LYS A 33 -11.50 11.55 8.39
N ARG A 34 -11.05 10.32 8.11
CA ARG A 34 -11.70 9.09 8.62
C ARG A 34 -11.48 8.93 10.11
N GLN A 35 -10.26 9.18 10.59
CA GLN A 35 -9.93 9.08 12.01
C GLN A 35 -10.73 10.08 12.84
N GLU A 36 -10.89 11.32 12.37
CA GLU A 36 -11.74 12.34 13.04
C GLU A 36 -13.16 11.84 13.30
N ILE A 37 -13.72 11.05 12.37
CA ILE A 37 -15.06 10.48 12.54
C ILE A 37 -15.02 9.33 13.55
N ILE A 38 -14.01 8.46 13.52
CA ILE A 38 -13.88 7.39 14.53
C ILE A 38 -13.73 7.97 15.93
N ASP A 39 -12.92 9.03 16.06
CA ASP A 39 -12.69 9.73 17.31
C ASP A 39 -13.99 10.36 17.82
N SER A 40 -14.81 10.94 16.95
CA SER A 40 -16.11 11.52 17.34
C SER A 40 -17.08 10.48 17.93
N PHE A 41 -17.09 9.24 17.42
CA PHE A 41 -17.89 8.16 18.02
C PHE A 41 -17.29 7.68 19.35
N THR A 42 -15.96 7.62 19.44
CA THR A 42 -15.26 7.16 20.65
C THR A 42 -15.46 8.14 21.82
N GLU A 43 -15.31 9.46 21.57
CA GLU A 43 -15.49 10.51 22.58
C GLU A 43 -16.91 10.54 23.17
N ASN A 44 -17.91 10.13 22.38
CA ASN A 44 -19.31 10.06 22.82
C ASN A 44 -19.67 8.73 23.51
N ASN A 45 -18.71 7.81 23.71
CA ASN A 45 -18.94 6.42 24.18
C ASN A 45 -19.89 5.61 23.27
N ASP A 46 -19.90 5.90 21.98
CA ASP A 46 -20.79 5.30 20.98
C ASP A 46 -20.07 4.26 20.08
N SER A 47 -18.97 3.66 20.57
CA SER A 47 -18.17 2.71 19.79
C SER A 47 -18.96 1.48 19.32
N ASP A 48 -19.82 0.93 20.18
CA ASP A 48 -20.69 -0.20 19.82
C ASP A 48 -21.68 0.20 18.70
N TYR A 49 -22.14 1.45 18.74
CA TYR A 49 -23.03 1.98 17.72
C TYR A 49 -22.31 2.21 16.38
N PHE A 50 -21.04 2.64 16.43
CA PHE A 50 -20.18 2.71 15.24
C PHE A 50 -20.06 1.34 14.57
N GLU A 51 -19.80 0.26 15.31
CA GLU A 51 -19.67 -1.09 14.75
C GLU A 51 -20.96 -1.52 14.02
N VAL A 52 -22.12 -1.29 14.63
CA VAL A 52 -23.42 -1.58 13.99
C VAL A 52 -23.58 -0.78 12.70
N LEU A 53 -23.21 0.49 12.69
CA LEU A 53 -23.29 1.34 11.51
C LEU A 53 -22.26 0.95 10.44
N TYR A 54 -21.07 0.53 10.83
CA TYR A 54 -19.99 0.07 9.95
C TYR A 54 -20.43 -1.13 9.10
N ASP A 55 -21.09 -2.10 9.73
CA ASP A 55 -21.69 -3.24 9.04
C ASP A 55 -22.93 -2.82 8.23
N LYS A 56 -23.85 -2.03 8.82
CA LYS A 56 -25.09 -1.60 8.15
C LYS A 56 -24.83 -0.79 6.87
N TYR A 57 -23.84 0.07 6.88
CA TYR A 57 -23.46 0.87 5.72
C TYR A 57 -22.53 0.13 4.76
N ASP A 58 -22.20 -1.14 5.03
CA ASP A 58 -21.32 -1.97 4.22
C ASP A 58 -19.95 -1.31 3.97
N VAL A 59 -19.38 -0.65 5.00
CA VAL A 59 -18.03 -0.07 4.89
C VAL A 59 -16.96 -1.14 5.05
N LYS A 60 -17.30 -2.21 5.77
CA LYS A 60 -16.48 -3.41 5.93
C LYS A 60 -16.04 -4.02 4.60
N SER A 61 -16.94 -4.12 3.62
CA SER A 61 -16.60 -4.67 2.31
C SER A 61 -15.58 -3.80 1.57
N ILE A 62 -15.71 -2.48 1.68
CA ILE A 62 -14.79 -1.50 1.08
C ILE A 62 -13.40 -1.63 1.71
N ASP A 63 -13.32 -1.68 3.05
CA ASP A 63 -12.05 -1.83 3.77
C ASP A 63 -11.40 -3.19 3.49
N MET A 64 -12.18 -4.27 3.36
CA MET A 64 -11.66 -5.58 2.94
C MET A 64 -11.05 -5.53 1.53
N LYS A 65 -11.71 -4.83 0.59
CA LYS A 65 -11.20 -4.66 -0.78
C LYS A 65 -9.91 -3.83 -0.79
N MET A 66 -9.86 -2.74 -0.03
CA MET A 66 -8.63 -1.94 0.13
C MET A 66 -7.49 -2.77 0.71
N LYS A 67 -7.75 -3.57 1.75
CA LYS A 67 -6.76 -4.48 2.34
C LYS A 67 -6.22 -5.48 1.32
N GLN A 68 -7.09 -6.02 0.46
CA GLN A 68 -6.69 -6.95 -0.59
C GLN A 68 -5.74 -6.28 -1.60
N LEU A 69 -6.11 -5.10 -2.12
CA LEU A 69 -5.27 -4.33 -3.05
C LEU A 69 -3.90 -3.99 -2.44
N LEU A 70 -3.88 -3.46 -1.22
CA LEU A 70 -2.64 -3.14 -0.51
C LEU A 70 -1.75 -4.37 -0.33
N SER A 71 -2.34 -5.54 -0.03
CA SER A 71 -1.58 -6.78 0.12
C SER A 71 -0.94 -7.22 -1.19
N GLU A 72 -1.66 -7.08 -2.30
CA GLU A 72 -1.16 -7.38 -3.65
C GLU A 72 -0.03 -6.43 -4.06
N TYR A 73 -0.20 -5.12 -3.85
CA TYR A 73 0.84 -4.13 -4.13
C TYR A 73 2.12 -4.36 -3.33
N ILE A 74 1.98 -4.69 -2.04
CA ILE A 74 3.13 -5.03 -1.19
C ILE A 74 3.85 -6.26 -1.72
N GLU A 75 3.12 -7.30 -2.13
CA GLU A 75 3.74 -8.53 -2.63
C GLU A 75 4.44 -8.31 -3.97
N ASN A 76 3.81 -7.59 -4.90
CA ASN A 76 4.41 -7.22 -6.18
C ASN A 76 5.70 -6.41 -5.97
N THR A 77 5.67 -5.42 -5.08
CA THR A 77 6.85 -4.61 -4.72
C THR A 77 7.99 -5.48 -4.18
N LYS A 78 7.71 -6.47 -3.33
CA LYS A 78 8.75 -7.40 -2.84
C LYS A 78 9.38 -8.20 -3.97
N ILE A 79 8.56 -8.67 -4.92
CA ILE A 79 9.03 -9.42 -6.09
C ILE A 79 9.95 -8.53 -6.93
N GLU A 80 9.53 -7.30 -7.23
CA GLU A 80 10.33 -6.33 -7.99
C GLU A 80 11.67 -6.04 -7.32
N ILE A 81 11.68 -5.81 -6.01
CA ILE A 81 12.93 -5.60 -5.24
C ILE A 81 13.85 -6.81 -5.33
N LYS A 82 13.29 -8.02 -5.24
CA LYS A 82 14.06 -9.27 -5.35
C LYS A 82 14.66 -9.43 -6.74
N GLU A 83 13.89 -9.18 -7.79
CA GLU A 83 14.37 -9.24 -9.17
C GLU A 83 15.45 -8.20 -9.45
N TYR A 84 15.27 -6.98 -8.94
CA TYR A 84 16.26 -5.92 -9.06
C TYR A 84 17.59 -6.32 -8.40
N LYS A 85 17.55 -6.89 -7.19
CA LYS A 85 18.74 -7.41 -6.50
C LYS A 85 19.44 -8.51 -7.30
N LEU A 86 18.69 -9.45 -7.87
CA LEU A 86 19.25 -10.52 -8.71
C LEU A 86 19.91 -9.95 -9.98
N LYS A 87 19.28 -8.96 -10.62
CA LYS A 87 19.87 -8.27 -11.78
C LYS A 87 21.18 -7.58 -11.43
N MET A 88 21.25 -6.89 -10.29
CA MET A 88 22.48 -6.26 -9.81
C MET A 88 23.59 -7.29 -9.58
N GLN A 89 23.31 -8.39 -8.88
CA GLN A 89 24.29 -9.45 -8.61
C GLN A 89 24.81 -10.10 -9.91
N SER A 90 23.92 -10.36 -10.87
CA SER A 90 24.29 -10.90 -12.18
C SER A 90 25.20 -9.94 -12.95
N ASN A 91 24.88 -8.64 -12.93
CA ASN A 91 25.70 -7.62 -13.57
C ASN A 91 27.09 -7.49 -12.93
N GLU A 92 27.17 -7.54 -11.59
CA GLU A 92 28.43 -7.55 -10.86
C GLU A 92 29.29 -8.76 -11.22
N LEU A 93 28.68 -9.96 -11.29
CA LEU A 93 29.35 -11.19 -11.70
C LEU A 93 29.84 -11.11 -13.16
N TYR A 94 29.03 -10.59 -14.07
CA TYR A 94 29.43 -10.41 -15.46
C TYR A 94 30.63 -9.46 -15.59
N MET A 95 30.61 -8.35 -14.84
CA MET A 95 31.70 -7.38 -14.81
C MET A 95 32.98 -7.94 -14.20
N SER A 96 32.87 -8.78 -13.15
CA SER A 96 34.04 -9.42 -12.54
C SER A 96 34.66 -10.45 -13.47
N VAL A 97 33.86 -11.31 -14.11
CA VAL A 97 34.33 -12.30 -15.11
C VAL A 97 34.98 -11.61 -16.30
N LYS A 98 34.41 -10.49 -16.79
CA LYS A 98 35.02 -9.71 -17.87
C LYS A 98 36.36 -9.10 -17.46
N LYS A 99 36.49 -8.57 -16.24
CA LYS A 99 37.76 -8.05 -15.69
C LYS A 99 38.81 -9.16 -15.54
N GLU A 100 38.42 -10.32 -15.02
CA GLU A 100 39.32 -11.48 -14.93
C GLU A 100 39.80 -11.89 -16.31
N ASN A 101 38.89 -12.05 -17.28
CA ASN A 101 39.23 -12.40 -18.67
C ASN A 101 40.21 -11.39 -19.31
N ILE A 102 39.99 -10.08 -19.15
CA ILE A 102 40.95 -9.07 -19.62
C ILE A 102 42.34 -9.25 -18.96
N ASN A 103 42.38 -9.56 -17.66
CA ASN A 103 43.63 -9.75 -16.91
C ASN A 103 44.41 -11.02 -17.33
N ILE A 104 43.74 -12.10 -17.73
CA ILE A 104 44.41 -13.31 -18.24
C ILE A 104 44.98 -13.08 -19.65
N PHE A 105 44.32 -12.26 -20.47
CA PHE A 105 44.86 -11.88 -21.78
C PHE A 105 45.99 -10.83 -21.68
N SER A 106 45.99 -9.97 -20.66
CA SER A 106 47.09 -9.03 -20.42
C SER A 106 48.31 -9.66 -19.71
N LYS A 107 48.17 -10.85 -19.11
CA LYS A 107 49.27 -11.60 -18.48
C LYS A 107 50.12 -12.45 -19.43
N ARG A 108 50.02 -12.23 -20.75
CA ARG A 108 51.05 -12.68 -21.70
C ARG A 108 51.94 -11.51 -22.11
N VAL A 109 52.91 -11.18 -21.26
CA VAL A 109 54.28 -10.77 -21.61
C VAL A 109 55.20 -11.27 -20.51
#